data_AF-A0A554LVY8-F1
#
_entry.id   AF-A0A554LVY8-F1
#
_cell.length_a   1.000
_cell.length_b   1.000
_cell.length_c   1.000
_cell.angle_alpha   90.00
_cell.angle_beta   90.00
_cell.angle_gamma   90.00
#
_symmetry.space_group_name_H-M   'P 1'
#
loop_
_entity.id
_entity.type
_entity.pdbx_description
1 polymer ?
#
loop_
_entity_poly.entity_id
_entity_poly.type
_entity_poly.pdbx_seq_one_letter_code
_entity_poly.pdbx_strand_id
1 'polypeptide(L)'
;MPLRHSTETALLLILGIVIACAGLLTASLPGLPGGIFPWAVLFAITVAYPILLTPLFRARRADTPLRWMHWFPAAMLLMWFLIEVAALYVPHIAALQSVYTMVWTLPAVALGILILVLYCLKVIRRRLPRISVLLLTFIVFLVFGVASVRGNVWNKQIAATLWEGGWWQIFGTGSTFIASNGTGTSLEEIPASADSSEERWRQKLRTSERRSAREIQKRNETQSAGALSSAPQSTMAIEPSSSAPLWRSASSAPAALPSSGGAVEVLALTLIALYSGVLHDRARRRSVC
;
A
#
# COMPACT_ATOMS: atom_id res chain seq x y z
N MET A 1 -35.03 -13.47 2.89
CA MET A 1 -35.42 -12.49 3.93
C MET A 1 -34.80 -11.14 3.60
N PRO A 2 -35.55 -10.03 3.65
CA PRO A 2 -34.99 -8.68 3.46
C PRO A 2 -33.92 -8.37 4.52
N LEU A 3 -32.98 -7.48 4.19
CA LEU A 3 -31.92 -7.03 5.11
C LEU A 3 -32.52 -6.62 6.46
N ARG A 4 -31.96 -7.13 7.56
CA ARG A 4 -32.30 -6.61 8.88
C ARG A 4 -31.80 -5.18 8.96
N HIS A 5 -32.58 -4.32 9.60
CA HIS A 5 -32.29 -2.89 9.70
C HIS A 5 -30.88 -2.57 10.24
N SER A 6 -30.34 -3.43 11.10
CA SER A 6 -28.97 -3.35 11.64
C SER A 6 -27.88 -3.64 10.61
N THR A 7 -28.11 -4.57 9.68
CA THR A 7 -27.13 -4.92 8.63
C THR A 7 -27.04 -3.83 7.57
N GLU A 8 -28.16 -3.20 7.24
CA GLU A 8 -28.19 -2.07 6.31
C GLU A 8 -27.46 -0.85 6.90
N THR A 9 -27.68 -0.55 8.19
CA THR A 9 -26.93 0.53 8.87
C THR A 9 -25.44 0.24 8.89
N ALA A 10 -25.04 -0.99 9.20
CA ALA A 10 -23.62 -1.35 9.25
C ALA A 10 -22.95 -1.16 7.88
N LEU A 11 -23.61 -1.59 6.80
CA LEU A 11 -23.10 -1.43 5.42
C LEU A 11 -22.95 0.05 5.03
N LEU A 12 -23.93 0.89 5.36
CA LEU A 12 -23.85 2.34 5.10
C LEU A 12 -22.70 3.00 5.87
N LEU A 13 -22.48 2.61 7.12
CA LEU A 13 -21.37 3.13 7.93
C LEU A 13 -20.02 2.68 7.41
N ILE A 14 -19.88 1.38 7.10
CA ILE A 14 -18.67 0.84 6.48
C ILE A 14 -18.39 1.58 5.18
N LEU A 15 -19.40 1.79 4.34
CA LEU A 15 -19.25 2.51 3.09
C LEU A 15 -18.80 3.97 3.31
N GLY A 16 -19.37 4.69 4.28
CA GLY A 16 -18.92 6.04 4.63
C GLY A 16 -17.45 6.09 5.07
N ILE A 17 -17.01 5.11 5.87
CA ILE A 17 -15.60 4.96 6.28
C ILE A 17 -14.72 4.64 5.06
N VAL A 18 -15.15 3.71 4.21
CA VAL A 18 -14.39 3.33 3.01
C VAL A 18 -14.26 4.51 2.06
N ILE A 19 -15.28 5.36 1.89
CA ILE A 19 -15.20 6.59 1.08
C ILE A 19 -14.17 7.55 1.67
N ALA A 20 -14.20 7.78 2.98
CA ALA A 20 -13.23 8.65 3.65
C ALA A 20 -11.79 8.11 3.54
N CYS A 21 -11.58 6.81 3.75
CA CYS A 21 -10.29 6.16 3.58
C CYS A 21 -9.81 6.21 2.13
N ALA A 22 -10.69 5.95 1.17
CA ALA A 22 -10.35 6.04 -0.25
C ALA A 22 -9.95 7.48 -0.62
N GLY A 23 -10.64 8.50 -0.11
CA GLY A 23 -10.29 9.90 -0.36
C GLY A 23 -8.92 10.27 0.19
N LEU A 24 -8.64 9.83 1.42
CA LEU A 24 -7.31 9.97 2.05
C LEU A 24 -6.21 9.30 1.23
N LEU A 25 -6.41 8.03 0.84
CA LEU A 25 -5.43 7.26 0.07
C LEU A 25 -5.23 7.83 -1.33
N THR A 26 -6.31 8.31 -1.97
CA THR A 26 -6.20 8.97 -3.28
C THR A 26 -5.35 10.23 -3.19
N ALA A 27 -5.50 11.00 -2.10
CA ALA A 27 -4.72 12.22 -1.89
C ALA A 27 -3.23 11.97 -1.56
N SER A 28 -2.88 10.77 -1.10
CA SER A 28 -1.49 10.40 -0.83
C SER A 28 -0.80 9.70 -2.00
N LEU A 29 -1.51 9.41 -3.09
CA LEU A 29 -0.93 8.77 -4.27
C LEU A 29 0.15 9.67 -4.91
N PRO A 30 1.30 9.10 -5.31
CA PRO A 30 2.24 9.81 -6.16
C PRO A 30 1.60 10.07 -7.53
N GLY A 31 1.95 11.20 -8.15
CA GLY A 31 1.43 11.56 -9.47
C GLY A 31 1.94 10.62 -10.58
N LEU A 32 1.20 10.56 -11.69
CA LEU A 32 1.65 9.87 -12.90
C LEU A 32 2.93 10.50 -13.49
N PRO A 33 3.84 9.69 -14.09
CA PRO A 33 3.73 8.25 -14.36
C PRO A 33 4.19 7.32 -13.21
N GLY A 34 4.86 7.82 -12.17
CA GLY A 34 5.38 7.00 -11.07
C GLY A 34 4.29 6.34 -10.22
N GLY A 35 3.09 6.92 -10.17
CA GLY A 35 1.97 6.42 -9.38
C GLY A 35 1.04 5.38 -10.02
N ILE A 36 1.34 4.88 -11.22
CA ILE A 36 0.47 3.90 -11.90
C ILE A 36 0.27 2.65 -11.05
N PHE A 37 1.35 2.08 -10.53
CA PHE A 37 1.29 0.86 -9.74
C PHE A 37 0.53 1.02 -8.41
N PRO A 38 0.84 2.00 -7.54
CA PRO A 38 0.08 2.18 -6.31
C PRO A 38 -1.39 2.52 -6.58
N TRP A 39 -1.68 3.28 -7.64
CA TRP A 39 -3.05 3.51 -8.09
C TRP A 39 -3.74 2.20 -8.50
N ALA A 40 -3.09 1.36 -9.32
CA ALA A 40 -3.67 0.11 -9.80
C ALA A 40 -3.98 -0.86 -8.66
N VAL A 41 -3.10 -0.95 -7.67
CA VAL A 41 -3.33 -1.76 -6.45
C VAL A 41 -4.54 -1.23 -5.68
N LEU A 42 -4.60 0.08 -5.44
CA LEU A 42 -5.71 0.71 -4.73
C LEU A 42 -7.04 0.56 -5.49
N PHE A 43 -7.01 0.70 -6.81
CA PHE A 43 -8.16 0.47 -7.68
C PHE A 43 -8.62 -0.99 -7.63
N ALA A 44 -7.69 -1.96 -7.69
CA ALA A 44 -8.02 -3.38 -7.55
C ALA A 44 -8.68 -3.69 -6.19
N ILE A 45 -8.17 -3.11 -5.10
CA ILE A 45 -8.75 -3.27 -3.76
C ILE A 45 -10.17 -2.68 -3.70
N THR A 46 -10.36 -1.48 -4.24
CA THR A 46 -11.69 -0.82 -4.23
C THR A 46 -12.70 -1.49 -5.14
N VAL A 47 -12.27 -2.20 -6.19
CA VAL A 47 -13.13 -3.06 -7.03
C VAL A 47 -13.38 -4.42 -6.37
N ALA A 48 -12.39 -5.00 -5.70
CA ALA A 48 -12.55 -6.25 -4.96
C ALA A 48 -13.55 -6.10 -3.81
N TYR A 49 -13.55 -4.96 -3.12
CA TYR A 49 -14.48 -4.64 -2.03
C TYR A 49 -15.98 -4.92 -2.36
N PRO A 50 -16.60 -4.30 -3.38
CA PRO A 50 -18.00 -4.55 -3.72
C PRO A 50 -18.22 -5.97 -4.27
N ILE A 51 -17.23 -6.56 -4.96
CA ILE A 51 -17.31 -7.94 -5.47
C ILE A 51 -17.41 -8.93 -4.30
N LEU A 52 -16.56 -8.79 -3.29
CA LEU A 52 -16.57 -9.63 -2.09
C LEU A 52 -17.86 -9.48 -1.27
N LEU A 53 -18.49 -8.30 -1.32
CA LEU A 53 -19.81 -8.06 -0.69
C LEU A 53 -21.00 -8.57 -1.53
N THR A 54 -20.80 -8.88 -2.81
CA THR A 54 -21.85 -9.38 -3.70
C THR A 54 -22.58 -10.62 -3.17
N PRO A 55 -21.92 -11.68 -2.66
CA PRO A 55 -22.62 -12.82 -2.08
C PRO A 55 -23.52 -12.41 -0.89
N LEU A 56 -23.07 -11.48 -0.05
CA LEU A 56 -23.85 -10.97 1.07
C LEU A 56 -25.09 -10.20 0.59
N PHE A 57 -24.94 -9.36 -0.43
CA PHE A 57 -26.04 -8.60 -1.03
C PHE A 57 -27.07 -9.51 -1.71
N ARG A 58 -26.62 -10.56 -2.40
CA ARG A 58 -27.50 -11.57 -3.02
C ARG A 58 -28.26 -12.35 -1.96
N ALA A 59 -27.58 -12.84 -0.92
CA ALA A 59 -28.19 -13.62 0.17
C ALA A 59 -29.27 -12.83 0.94
N ARG A 60 -29.07 -11.52 1.12
CA ARG A 60 -29.97 -10.65 1.89
C ARG A 60 -30.95 -9.84 1.04
N ARG A 61 -30.97 -10.05 -0.29
CA ARG A 61 -31.79 -9.30 -1.26
C ARG A 61 -31.68 -7.79 -1.04
N ALA A 62 -30.45 -7.28 -0.95
CA ALA A 62 -30.19 -5.85 -0.78
C ALA A 62 -30.75 -5.04 -1.97
N ASP A 63 -31.24 -3.83 -1.71
CA ASP A 63 -31.77 -2.94 -2.74
C ASP A 63 -30.70 -2.62 -3.80
N THR A 64 -31.11 -2.59 -5.07
CA THR A 64 -30.25 -2.23 -6.21
C THR A 64 -29.46 -0.94 -6.00
N PRO A 65 -30.06 0.20 -5.55
CA PRO A 65 -29.30 1.43 -5.29
C PRO A 65 -28.18 1.26 -4.26
N LEU A 66 -28.41 0.49 -3.19
CA LEU A 66 -27.40 0.26 -2.16
C LEU A 66 -26.18 -0.49 -2.74
N ARG A 67 -26.41 -1.45 -3.64
CA ARG A 67 -25.33 -2.20 -4.30
C ARG A 67 -24.46 -1.29 -5.16
N TRP A 68 -25.08 -0.39 -5.94
CA TRP A 68 -24.35 0.55 -6.79
C TRP A 68 -23.51 1.56 -6.00
N MET A 69 -23.97 2.00 -4.82
CA MET A 69 -23.21 2.93 -3.99
C MET A 69 -21.86 2.37 -3.51
N HIS A 70 -21.72 1.05 -3.39
CA HIS A 70 -20.45 0.43 -2.99
C HIS A 70 -19.37 0.51 -4.08
N TRP A 71 -19.74 0.83 -5.31
CA TRP A 71 -18.81 1.10 -6.41
C TRP A 71 -18.29 2.54 -6.41
N PHE A 72 -18.85 3.42 -5.57
CA PHE A 72 -18.45 4.83 -5.51
C PHE A 72 -16.94 5.03 -5.25
N PRO A 73 -16.28 4.32 -4.31
CA PRO A 73 -14.84 4.48 -4.08
C PRO A 73 -14.00 4.17 -5.33
N ALA A 74 -14.37 3.13 -6.10
CA ALA A 74 -13.70 2.79 -7.34
C ALA A 74 -13.94 3.85 -8.43
N ALA A 75 -15.17 4.35 -8.54
CA ALA A 75 -15.50 5.44 -9.47
C ALA A 75 -14.72 6.72 -9.17
N MET A 76 -14.54 7.05 -7.88
CA MET A 76 -13.73 8.18 -7.43
C MET A 76 -12.25 8.04 -7.84
N LEU A 77 -11.66 6.85 -7.67
CA LEU A 77 -10.28 6.59 -8.11
C LEU A 77 -10.12 6.61 -9.63
N LEU A 78 -11.11 6.11 -10.36
CA LEU A 78 -11.14 6.16 -11.81
C LEU A 78 -11.21 7.61 -12.30
N MET A 79 -12.09 8.41 -11.70
CA MET A 79 -12.23 9.83 -12.03
C MET A 79 -10.93 10.60 -11.77
N TRP A 80 -10.26 10.35 -10.64
CA TRP A 80 -8.95 10.93 -10.36
C TRP A 80 -7.92 10.58 -11.44
N PHE A 81 -7.83 9.30 -11.82
CA PHE A 81 -6.90 8.84 -12.85
C PHE A 81 -7.18 9.49 -14.21
N LEU A 82 -8.45 9.59 -14.59
CA LEU A 82 -8.85 10.26 -15.83
C LEU A 82 -8.46 11.75 -15.82
N ILE A 83 -8.60 12.43 -14.68
CA ILE A 83 -8.17 13.83 -14.53
C ILE A 83 -6.64 13.93 -14.65
N GLU A 84 -5.88 13.04 -14.02
CA GLU A 84 -4.41 13.06 -14.13
C GLU A 84 -3.93 12.79 -15.56
N VAL A 85 -4.48 11.76 -16.22
CA VAL A 85 -4.14 11.45 -17.61
C VAL A 85 -4.50 12.64 -18.50
N ALA A 86 -5.67 13.26 -18.31
CA ALA A 86 -6.08 14.40 -19.12
C ALA A 86 -5.21 15.65 -18.85
N ALA A 87 -4.74 15.85 -17.61
CA ALA A 87 -3.81 16.93 -17.26
C ALA A 87 -2.46 16.81 -17.96
N LEU A 88 -2.03 15.60 -18.34
CA LEU A 88 -0.80 15.41 -19.14
C LEU A 88 -0.93 15.97 -20.57
N TYR A 89 -2.14 15.98 -21.13
CA TYR A 89 -2.38 16.43 -22.51
C TYR A 89 -2.92 17.86 -22.59
N VAL A 90 -3.62 18.33 -21.55
CA VAL A 90 -4.30 19.63 -21.56
C VAL A 90 -3.94 20.42 -20.30
N PRO A 91 -3.13 21.49 -20.39
CA PRO A 91 -2.69 22.26 -19.22
C PRO A 91 -3.84 22.99 -18.51
N HIS A 92 -4.96 23.24 -19.18
CA HIS A 92 -6.15 23.85 -18.57
C HIS A 92 -6.83 22.93 -17.53
N ILE A 93 -6.53 21.62 -17.53
CA ILE A 93 -7.06 20.65 -16.58
C ILE A 93 -6.32 20.71 -15.23
N ALA A 94 -5.17 21.39 -15.16
CA ALA A 94 -4.45 21.59 -13.90
C ALA A 94 -5.30 22.29 -12.83
N ALA A 95 -6.18 23.23 -13.24
CA ALA A 95 -7.14 23.86 -12.34
C ALA A 95 -8.20 22.86 -11.82
N LEU A 96 -8.62 21.91 -12.65
CA LEU A 96 -9.54 20.86 -12.22
C LEU A 96 -8.85 19.87 -11.27
N GLN A 97 -7.59 19.54 -11.51
CA GLN A 97 -6.78 18.69 -10.63
C GLN A 97 -6.55 19.34 -9.26
N SER A 98 -6.31 20.66 -9.21
CA SER A 98 -6.15 21.37 -7.94
C SER A 98 -7.45 21.42 -7.14
N VAL A 99 -8.58 21.64 -7.80
CA VAL A 99 -9.91 21.56 -7.16
C VAL A 99 -10.20 20.14 -6.68
N TYR A 100 -9.90 19.14 -7.51
CA TYR A 100 -10.16 17.74 -7.16
C TYR A 100 -9.29 17.26 -6.00
N THR A 101 -8.03 17.70 -5.90
CA THR A 101 -7.11 17.32 -4.81
C THR A 101 -7.24 18.21 -3.58
N MET A 102 -8.02 19.29 -3.65
CA MET A 102 -8.26 20.23 -2.55
C MET A 102 -8.72 19.49 -1.28
N VAL A 103 -8.01 19.72 -0.18
CA VAL A 103 -8.29 19.16 1.16
C VAL A 103 -8.54 17.64 1.09
N TRP A 104 -7.61 16.92 0.45
CA TRP A 104 -7.66 15.46 0.28
C TRP A 104 -8.88 14.93 -0.47
N THR A 105 -9.17 15.46 -1.66
CA THR A 105 -10.36 15.02 -2.41
C THR A 105 -11.67 15.28 -1.66
N LEU A 106 -11.70 16.35 -0.86
CA LEU A 106 -12.89 16.79 -0.13
C LEU A 106 -14.12 16.91 -1.03
N PRO A 107 -14.05 17.45 -2.26
CA PRO A 107 -15.24 17.51 -3.13
C PRO A 107 -15.81 16.13 -3.44
N ALA A 108 -14.95 15.14 -3.70
CA ALA A 108 -15.37 13.78 -4.01
C ALA A 108 -15.93 13.05 -2.78
N VAL A 109 -15.27 13.18 -1.63
CA VAL A 109 -15.75 12.61 -0.36
C VAL A 109 -17.07 13.25 0.07
N ALA A 110 -17.17 14.58 -0.01
CA ALA A 110 -18.40 15.31 0.28
C ALA A 110 -19.55 14.87 -0.61
N LEU A 111 -19.30 14.67 -1.91
CA LEU A 111 -20.29 14.15 -2.85
C LEU A 111 -20.72 12.72 -2.49
N GLY A 112 -19.79 11.84 -2.12
CA GLY A 112 -20.10 10.48 -1.66
C GLY A 112 -20.95 10.45 -0.39
N ILE A 113 -20.58 11.25 0.62
CA ILE A 113 -21.35 11.38 1.86
C ILE A 113 -22.72 12.01 1.59
N LEU A 114 -22.81 13.03 0.72
CA LEU A 114 -24.07 13.64 0.32
C LEU A 114 -25.01 12.61 -0.31
N ILE A 115 -24.51 11.78 -1.24
CA ILE A 115 -25.29 10.69 -1.85
C ILE A 115 -25.80 9.71 -0.77
N LEU A 116 -24.98 9.36 0.22
CA LEU A 116 -25.39 8.50 1.34
C LEU A 116 -26.45 9.16 2.22
N VAL A 117 -26.33 10.46 2.49
CA VAL A 117 -27.33 11.22 3.23
C VAL A 117 -28.65 11.27 2.47
N LEU A 118 -28.63 11.56 1.16
CA LEU A 118 -29.82 11.56 0.30
C LEU A 118 -30.48 10.17 0.28
N TYR A 119 -29.69 9.10 0.23
CA TYR A 119 -30.20 7.73 0.35
C TYR A 119 -30.86 7.49 1.72
N CYS A 120 -30.22 7.91 2.81
CA CYS A 120 -30.79 7.82 4.16
C CYS A 120 -32.06 8.65 4.31
N LEU A 121 -32.18 9.78 3.60
CA LEU A 121 -33.39 10.58 3.57
C LEU A 121 -34.51 9.89 2.80
N LYS A 122 -34.19 9.19 1.69
CA LYS A 122 -35.17 8.42 0.92
C LYS A 122 -35.71 7.22 1.72
N VAL A 123 -34.86 6.56 2.51
CA VAL A 123 -35.26 5.41 3.34
C VAL A 123 -35.86 5.92 4.66
N ILE A 124 -37.20 5.93 4.74
CA ILE A 124 -38.00 6.71 5.70
C ILE A 124 -37.70 6.45 7.19
N ARG A 125 -37.06 5.33 7.56
CA ARG A 125 -36.99 4.80 8.94
C ARG A 125 -35.58 4.95 9.57
N ARG A 126 -35.51 5.54 10.78
CA ARG A 126 -34.28 5.82 11.58
C ARG A 126 -33.21 6.66 10.86
N ARG A 127 -33.62 7.76 10.24
CA ARG A 127 -32.74 8.66 9.46
C ARG A 127 -31.73 9.40 10.33
N LEU A 128 -32.17 9.94 11.47
CA LEU A 128 -31.35 10.75 12.36
C LEU A 128 -30.06 10.06 12.83
N PRO A 129 -30.07 8.82 13.38
CA PRO A 129 -28.84 8.18 13.83
C PRO A 129 -27.90 7.81 12.67
N ARG A 130 -28.44 7.52 11.48
CA ARG A 130 -27.61 7.23 10.30
C ARG A 130 -26.88 8.48 9.83
N ILE A 131 -27.62 9.57 9.70
CA ILE A 131 -27.10 10.87 9.25
C ILE A 131 -26.09 11.42 10.26
N SER A 132 -26.36 11.32 11.57
CA SER A 132 -25.46 11.83 12.60
C SER A 132 -24.09 11.15 12.56
N VAL A 133 -24.05 9.82 12.37
CA VAL A 133 -22.77 9.10 12.28
C VAL A 133 -22.05 9.40 10.97
N LEU A 134 -22.75 9.47 9.84
CA LEU A 134 -22.13 9.88 8.57
C LEU A 134 -21.54 11.29 8.64
N LEU A 135 -22.26 12.22 9.27
CA LEU A 135 -21.81 13.59 9.47
C LEU A 135 -20.63 13.65 10.44
N LEU A 136 -20.62 12.83 11.49
CA LEU A 136 -19.46 12.68 12.37
C LEU A 136 -18.23 12.17 11.60
N THR A 137 -18.39 11.13 10.77
CA THR A 137 -17.30 10.61 9.91
C THR A 137 -16.78 11.70 8.98
N PHE A 138 -17.67 12.50 8.39
CA PHE A 138 -17.28 13.62 7.54
C PHE A 138 -16.56 14.74 8.31
N ILE A 139 -17.02 15.10 9.52
CA ILE A 139 -16.32 16.07 10.37
C ILE A 139 -14.92 15.58 10.72
N VAL A 140 -14.77 14.31 11.12
CA VAL A 140 -13.45 13.74 11.41
C VAL A 140 -12.55 13.86 10.17
N PHE A 141 -13.06 13.48 9.00
CA PHE A 141 -12.33 13.61 7.74
C PHE A 141 -11.91 15.07 7.47
N LEU A 142 -12.80 16.04 7.65
CA LEU A 142 -12.51 17.46 7.49
C LEU A 142 -11.41 17.94 8.44
N VAL A 143 -11.49 17.58 9.72
CA VAL A 143 -10.50 17.96 10.73
C VAL A 143 -9.13 17.43 10.35
N PHE A 144 -9.04 16.16 9.94
CA PHE A 144 -7.78 15.57 9.49
C PHE A 144 -7.26 16.24 8.20
N GLY A 145 -8.14 16.49 7.21
CA GLY A 145 -7.76 17.16 5.96
C GLY A 145 -7.21 18.57 6.19
N VAL A 146 -7.89 19.37 7.03
CA VAL A 146 -7.44 20.73 7.37
C VAL A 146 -6.15 20.70 8.21
N ALA A 147 -6.05 19.79 9.19
CA ALA A 147 -4.84 19.63 9.99
C ALA A 147 -3.63 19.27 9.12
N SER A 148 -3.83 18.42 8.10
CA SER A 148 -2.77 18.04 7.17
C SER A 148 -2.29 19.21 6.31
N VAL A 149 -3.20 20.04 5.80
CA VAL A 149 -2.84 21.25 5.03
C VAL A 149 -1.99 22.21 5.87
N ARG A 150 -2.30 22.36 7.17
CA ARG A 150 -1.51 23.20 8.08
C ARG A 150 -0.15 22.58 8.43
N GLY A 151 -0.09 21.24 8.51
CA GLY A 151 1.08 20.52 8.97
C GLY A 151 2.13 20.25 7.88
N ASN A 152 1.75 20.12 6.61
CA ASN A 152 2.56 19.78 5.40
C ASN A 152 3.46 18.51 5.47
N VAL A 153 3.83 18.07 6.66
CA VAL A 153 4.69 16.93 6.99
C VAL A 153 3.90 15.63 6.95
N TRP A 154 2.62 15.65 7.36
CA TRP A 154 1.81 14.45 7.54
C TRP A 154 1.53 13.72 6.21
N ASN A 155 1.20 14.46 5.15
CA ASN A 155 1.02 13.87 3.81
C ASN A 155 2.29 13.22 3.29
N LYS A 156 3.44 13.89 3.47
CA LYS A 156 4.73 13.39 3.01
C LYS A 156 5.14 12.12 3.78
N GLN A 157 4.90 12.09 5.09
CA GLN A 157 5.17 10.91 5.91
C GLN A 157 4.28 9.72 5.52
N ILE A 158 2.99 9.95 5.27
CA ILE A 158 2.08 8.87 4.83
C ILE A 158 2.46 8.39 3.44
N ALA A 159 2.73 9.29 2.49
CA ALA A 159 3.15 8.90 1.16
C ALA A 159 4.47 8.10 1.18
N ALA A 160 5.46 8.56 1.94
CA ALA A 160 6.75 7.88 2.05
C ALA A 160 6.62 6.49 2.71
N THR A 161 5.85 6.37 3.80
CA THR A 161 5.67 5.09 4.49
C THR A 161 4.83 4.10 3.66
N LEU A 162 3.81 4.59 2.98
CA LEU A 162 2.80 3.77 2.32
C LEU A 162 3.14 3.46 0.86
N TRP A 163 3.91 4.29 0.16
CA TRP A 163 4.22 4.12 -1.27
C TRP A 163 5.72 3.97 -1.55
N GLU A 164 6.60 4.58 -0.75
CA GLU A 164 8.05 4.48 -0.92
C GLU A 164 8.70 3.41 -0.03
N GLY A 165 7.90 2.72 0.79
CA GLY A 165 8.39 1.67 1.68
C GLY A 165 8.92 0.45 0.91
N GLY A 166 10.05 -0.10 1.36
CA GLY A 166 10.69 -1.29 0.76
C GLY A 166 9.81 -2.55 0.72
N TRP A 167 8.66 -2.55 1.40
CA TRP A 167 7.69 -3.65 1.36
C TRP A 167 7.06 -3.85 -0.02
N TRP A 168 7.03 -2.81 -0.87
CA TRP A 168 6.63 -2.95 -2.27
C TRP A 168 7.62 -3.78 -3.11
N GLN A 169 8.89 -3.85 -2.71
CA GLN A 169 9.89 -4.64 -3.42
C GLN A 169 9.61 -6.16 -3.35
N ILE A 170 8.89 -6.61 -2.33
CA ILE A 170 8.51 -8.01 -2.13
C ILE A 170 7.40 -8.45 -3.09
N PHE A 171 6.52 -7.53 -3.50
CA PHE A 171 5.46 -7.79 -4.48
C PHE A 171 5.94 -7.63 -5.93
N GLY A 172 7.12 -7.03 -6.15
CA GLY A 172 7.71 -6.74 -7.46
C GLY A 172 8.62 -7.84 -8.03
N THR A 173 8.75 -9.01 -7.38
CA THR A 173 9.58 -10.15 -7.82
C THR A 173 8.94 -10.94 -8.98
N GLY A 174 8.52 -10.22 -10.01
CA GLY A 174 7.93 -10.73 -11.23
C GLY A 174 8.16 -9.73 -12.36
N SER A 175 9.43 -9.57 -12.75
CA SER A 175 9.91 -8.88 -13.96
C SER A 175 9.47 -7.41 -14.17
N THR A 176 10.40 -6.49 -13.93
CA THR A 176 10.66 -5.32 -14.80
C THR A 176 9.47 -4.43 -15.18
N PHE A 177 8.82 -3.74 -14.24
CA PHE A 177 8.07 -2.50 -14.49
C PHE A 177 7.94 -1.80 -13.14
N ILE A 178 8.84 -0.89 -12.76
CA ILE A 178 8.78 0.53 -13.08
C ILE A 178 10.19 1.05 -12.91
N ALA A 179 10.62 1.92 -13.83
CA ALA A 179 11.80 2.74 -13.68
C ALA A 179 11.80 3.37 -12.28
N SER A 180 12.55 2.75 -11.36
CA SER A 180 13.14 3.49 -10.26
C SER A 180 13.87 4.64 -10.94
N ASN A 181 13.40 5.84 -10.66
CA ASN A 181 14.03 7.08 -11.05
C ASN A 181 15.54 6.87 -11.09
N GLY A 182 16.15 7.13 -12.24
CA GLY A 182 17.55 6.89 -12.56
C GLY A 182 18.50 7.79 -11.77
N THR A 183 18.44 7.72 -10.45
CA THR A 183 19.55 7.87 -9.55
C THR A 183 19.86 6.49 -8.99
N GLY A 184 20.09 5.55 -9.90
CA GLY A 184 21.14 4.57 -9.69
C GLY A 184 22.44 5.36 -9.62
N THR A 185 22.69 6.00 -8.48
CA THR A 185 24.06 6.26 -8.05
C THR A 185 24.68 4.88 -7.96
N SER A 186 25.23 4.41 -9.08
CA SER A 186 26.36 3.52 -9.02
C SER A 186 27.26 4.10 -7.93
N LEU A 187 27.72 3.24 -7.03
CA LEU A 187 28.70 3.56 -5.99
C LEU A 187 30.04 4.09 -6.55
N GLU A 188 30.06 4.54 -7.80
CA GLU A 188 31.17 5.08 -8.56
C GLU A 188 31.48 6.55 -8.22
N GLU A 189 30.56 7.30 -7.61
CA GLU A 189 30.76 8.74 -7.34
C GLU A 189 30.56 9.15 -5.87
N ILE A 190 30.83 8.27 -4.90
CA ILE A 190 31.02 8.72 -3.52
C ILE A 190 32.45 9.27 -3.41
N PRO A 191 32.65 10.58 -3.13
CA PRO A 191 33.97 11.18 -2.99
C PRO A 191 34.76 10.50 -1.86
N ALA A 192 36.08 10.42 -2.04
CA ALA A 192 36.98 9.79 -1.06
C ALA A 192 36.77 10.41 0.33
N SER A 193 36.59 9.57 1.35
CA SER A 193 36.51 10.05 2.73
C SER A 193 37.89 10.50 3.19
N ALA A 194 37.95 11.57 3.99
CA ALA A 194 39.18 12.01 4.65
C ALA A 194 39.66 11.00 5.71
N ASP A 195 38.75 10.15 6.20
CA ASP A 195 39.06 9.12 7.20
C ASP A 195 39.58 7.83 6.56
N SER A 196 40.83 7.48 6.86
CA SER A 196 41.52 6.31 6.30
C SER A 196 40.89 4.96 6.66
N SER A 197 40.25 4.84 7.83
CA SER A 197 39.56 3.64 8.27
C SER A 197 38.22 3.45 7.54
N GLU A 198 37.50 4.54 7.31
CA GLU A 198 36.25 4.55 6.56
C GLU A 198 36.48 4.26 5.08
N GLU A 199 37.50 4.86 4.47
CA GLU A 199 37.83 4.61 3.06
C GLU A 199 38.25 3.15 2.83
N ARG A 200 38.94 2.51 3.78
CA ARG A 200 39.24 1.07 3.73
C ARG A 200 37.99 0.21 3.74
N TRP A 201 37.01 0.55 4.58
CA TRP A 201 35.73 -0.15 4.62
C TRP A 201 34.94 0.05 3.31
N ARG A 202 34.89 1.28 2.79
CA ARG A 202 34.27 1.60 1.49
C ARG A 202 34.94 0.86 0.33
N GLN A 203 36.27 0.78 0.31
CA GLN A 203 37.02 -0.03 -0.67
C GLN A 203 36.68 -1.53 -0.58
N LYS A 204 36.49 -2.05 0.63
CA LYS A 204 36.08 -3.44 0.84
C LYS A 204 34.67 -3.70 0.29
N LEU A 205 33.76 -2.75 0.42
CA LEU A 205 32.43 -2.83 -0.19
C LEU A 205 32.47 -2.81 -1.73
N ARG A 206 33.21 -1.85 -2.31
CA ARG A 206 33.39 -1.77 -3.77
C ARG A 206 33.98 -3.06 -4.35
N THR A 207 34.92 -3.68 -3.62
CA THR A 207 35.51 -4.96 -4.05
C THR A 207 34.56 -6.15 -3.90
N SER A 208 33.72 -6.19 -2.86
CA SER A 208 32.68 -7.21 -2.72
C SER A 208 31.59 -7.10 -3.80
N GLU A 209 31.19 -5.88 -4.16
CA GLU A 209 30.18 -5.63 -5.20
C GLU A 209 30.71 -6.01 -6.58
N ARG A 210 31.98 -5.70 -6.88
CA ARG A 210 32.63 -6.18 -8.11
C ARG A 210 32.72 -7.71 -8.17
N ARG A 211 32.88 -8.40 -7.04
CA ARG A 211 32.87 -9.87 -7.01
C ARG A 211 31.48 -10.44 -7.26
N SER A 212 30.45 -9.92 -6.60
CA SER A 212 29.06 -10.37 -6.82
C SER A 212 28.60 -10.10 -8.25
N ALA A 213 28.95 -8.96 -8.83
CA ALA A 213 28.67 -8.65 -10.23
C ALA A 213 29.31 -9.67 -11.20
N ARG A 214 30.56 -10.07 -10.95
CA ARG A 214 31.24 -11.12 -11.74
C ARG A 214 30.58 -12.49 -11.57
N GLU A 215 30.11 -12.83 -10.39
CA GLU A 215 29.40 -14.10 -10.15
C GLU A 215 28.04 -14.14 -10.84
N ILE A 216 27.29 -13.04 -10.81
CA ILE A 216 26.02 -12.89 -11.55
C ILE A 216 26.27 -13.02 -13.05
N GLN A 217 27.32 -12.36 -13.58
CA GLN A 217 27.68 -12.48 -14.98
C GLN A 217 28.05 -13.92 -15.36
N LYS A 218 28.90 -14.60 -14.56
CA LYS A 218 29.23 -16.02 -14.79
C LYS A 218 28.02 -16.93 -14.72
N ARG A 219 27.07 -16.67 -13.82
CA ARG A 219 25.82 -17.43 -13.70
C ARG A 219 24.92 -17.24 -14.91
N ASN A 220 24.83 -16.01 -15.43
CA ASN A 220 24.06 -15.70 -16.63
C ASN A 220 24.71 -16.29 -17.89
N GLU A 221 26.04 -16.28 -17.99
CA GLU A 221 26.79 -16.91 -19.07
C GLU A 221 26.65 -18.44 -19.04
N THR A 222 26.71 -19.07 -17.86
CA THR A 222 26.48 -20.53 -17.73
C THR A 222 25.03 -20.94 -17.99
N GLN A 223 24.04 -20.12 -17.62
CA GLN A 223 22.65 -20.35 -18.01
C GLN A 223 22.41 -20.16 -19.51
N SER A 224 23.08 -19.21 -20.14
CA SER A 224 22.96 -18.97 -21.59
C SER A 224 23.70 -20.03 -22.42
N ALA A 225 24.83 -20.54 -21.92
CA ALA A 225 25.58 -21.63 -22.55
C ALA A 225 24.96 -23.01 -22.32
N GLY A 226 24.23 -23.20 -21.21
CA GLY A 226 23.55 -24.46 -20.87
C GLY A 226 22.33 -24.81 -21.74
N ALA A 227 21.87 -23.89 -22.60
CA ALA A 227 20.77 -24.14 -23.54
C ALA A 227 21.21 -24.74 -24.89
N LEU A 228 22.52 -24.89 -25.13
CA LEU A 228 23.10 -25.42 -26.37
C LEU A 228 24.29 -26.34 -26.09
N SER A 229 24.09 -27.48 -25.41
CA SER A 229 24.89 -28.70 -25.63
C SER A 229 24.43 -29.85 -24.73
N SER A 230 23.95 -30.92 -25.35
CA SER A 230 23.66 -32.21 -24.76
C SER A 230 24.73 -33.23 -25.20
N ALA A 231 25.70 -33.55 -24.34
CA ALA A 231 26.54 -34.77 -24.39
C ALA A 231 27.47 -34.87 -23.14
N PRO A 232 27.96 -36.07 -22.75
CA PRO A 232 28.14 -36.45 -21.35
C PRO A 232 29.56 -36.43 -20.79
N GLN A 233 29.60 -36.47 -19.45
CA GLN A 233 30.67 -36.71 -18.46
C GLN A 233 32.03 -37.25 -18.95
N SER A 234 33.09 -36.58 -18.45
CA SER A 234 34.35 -37.25 -18.07
C SER A 234 34.82 -36.73 -16.71
N THR A 235 34.95 -37.65 -15.78
CA THR A 235 35.52 -37.53 -14.44
C THR A 235 37.01 -37.20 -14.50
N MET A 236 37.45 -36.18 -13.77
CA MET A 236 38.86 -36.04 -13.41
C MET A 236 38.97 -35.67 -11.93
N ALA A 237 39.63 -36.57 -11.20
CA ALA A 237 39.96 -36.46 -9.80
C ALA A 237 40.97 -35.32 -9.57
N ILE A 238 40.72 -34.50 -8.55
CA ILE A 238 41.74 -33.64 -7.93
C ILE A 238 41.67 -33.90 -6.43
N GLU A 239 42.80 -34.34 -5.89
CA GLU A 239 43.03 -34.64 -4.48
C GLU A 239 42.92 -33.40 -3.56
N PRO A 240 42.61 -33.60 -2.27
CA PRO A 240 42.36 -32.52 -1.32
C PRO A 240 43.64 -32.15 -0.55
N SER A 241 44.18 -30.95 -0.77
CA SER A 241 45.22 -30.39 0.08
C SER A 241 44.68 -29.21 0.92
N SER A 242 44.42 -29.53 2.19
CA SER A 242 44.61 -28.70 3.39
C SER A 242 44.28 -27.21 3.34
N SER A 243 43.20 -26.80 4.01
CA SER A 243 43.23 -25.92 5.20
C SER A 243 41.82 -25.39 5.47
N ALA A 244 41.10 -26.07 6.35
CA ALA A 244 39.90 -25.52 6.95
C ALA A 244 40.28 -24.45 7.99
N PRO A 245 39.65 -23.27 7.98
CA PRO A 245 39.46 -22.52 9.20
C PRO A 245 38.03 -22.72 9.69
N LEU A 246 37.94 -23.46 10.80
CA LEU A 246 37.25 -23.03 12.01
C LEU A 246 35.99 -22.19 11.79
N TRP A 247 34.87 -22.91 11.74
CA TRP A 247 33.60 -22.46 12.30
C TRP A 247 33.83 -22.02 13.74
N ARG A 248 34.15 -20.74 13.93
CA ARG A 248 34.17 -20.10 15.24
C ARG A 248 33.31 -18.85 15.17
N SER A 249 32.11 -19.01 15.69
CA SER A 249 31.33 -17.99 16.40
C SER A 249 31.51 -16.56 15.94
N ALA A 250 30.67 -16.14 15.01
CA ALA A 250 30.22 -14.76 14.95
C ALA A 250 28.70 -14.76 15.11
N SER A 251 28.24 -14.91 16.35
CA SER A 251 26.89 -14.47 16.73
C SER A 251 26.86 -12.94 16.64
N SER A 252 26.82 -12.42 15.42
CA SER A 252 26.42 -11.03 15.18
C SER A 252 24.91 -11.05 15.04
N ALA A 253 24.22 -11.10 16.18
CA ALA A 253 22.87 -10.57 16.22
C ALA A 253 22.96 -9.15 15.64
N PRO A 254 22.16 -8.79 14.62
CA PRO A 254 22.19 -7.44 14.08
C PRO A 254 21.91 -6.46 15.23
N ALA A 255 22.73 -5.41 15.30
CA ALA A 255 22.56 -4.33 16.25
C ALA A 255 21.10 -3.86 16.20
N ALA A 256 20.51 -3.69 17.40
CA ALA A 256 19.12 -3.33 17.60
C ALA A 256 18.65 -2.31 16.55
N LEU A 257 17.50 -2.60 15.93
CA LEU A 257 16.80 -1.66 15.07
C LEU A 257 16.66 -0.32 15.81
N PRO A 258 16.84 0.83 15.14
CA PRO A 258 16.53 2.11 15.75
C PRO A 258 15.10 2.04 16.27
N SER A 259 14.92 2.40 17.55
CA SER A 259 13.63 2.38 18.22
C SER A 259 12.64 3.24 17.42
N SER A 260 11.83 2.58 16.59
CA SER A 260 10.63 3.19 16.03
C SER A 260 9.76 3.54 17.23
N GLY A 261 9.66 4.84 17.53
CA GLY A 261 8.97 5.34 18.72
C GLY A 261 7.58 4.73 18.93
N GLY A 262 7.09 4.78 20.17
CA GLY A 262 5.94 4.02 20.68
C GLY A 262 4.61 4.10 19.90
N ALA A 263 4.51 4.90 18.83
CA ALA A 263 3.37 4.90 17.92
C ALA A 263 3.20 3.54 17.19
N VAL A 264 4.28 2.86 16.78
CA VAL A 264 4.18 1.56 16.10
C VAL A 264 3.82 0.46 17.09
N GLU A 265 4.33 0.53 18.32
CA GLU A 265 3.94 -0.39 19.41
C GLU A 265 2.48 -0.23 19.78
N VAL A 266 1.98 1.01 19.89
CA VAL A 266 0.57 1.29 20.14
C VAL A 266 -0.31 0.79 19.00
N LEU A 267 0.13 0.94 17.75
CA LEU A 267 -0.61 0.43 16.59
C LEU A 267 -0.62 -1.12 16.55
N ALA A 268 0.49 -1.77 16.88
CA ALA A 268 0.57 -3.21 16.99
C ALA A 268 -0.31 -3.74 18.15
N LEU A 269 -0.26 -3.10 19.32
CA LEU A 269 -1.06 -3.47 20.48
C LEU A 269 -2.56 -3.26 20.23
N THR A 270 -2.95 -2.18 19.54
CA THR A 270 -4.35 -1.94 19.17
C THR A 270 -4.85 -2.94 18.13
N LEU A 271 -4.03 -3.33 17.14
CA LEU A 271 -4.36 -4.40 16.20
C LEU A 271 -4.50 -5.76 16.89
N ILE A 272 -3.60 -6.08 17.81
CA ILE A 272 -3.67 -7.32 18.60
C ILE A 272 -4.92 -7.33 19.50
N ALA A 273 -5.25 -6.19 20.13
CA ALA A 273 -6.45 -6.06 20.95
C ALA A 273 -7.75 -6.17 20.14
N LEU A 274 -7.79 -5.57 18.94
CA LEU A 274 -8.91 -5.70 18.01
C LEU A 274 -9.07 -7.15 17.52
N TYR A 275 -7.96 -7.80 17.16
CA TYR A 275 -7.97 -9.18 16.71
C TYR A 275 -8.41 -10.15 17.83
N SER A 276 -7.88 -9.98 19.04
CA SER A 276 -8.26 -10.80 20.20
C SER A 276 -9.70 -10.56 20.62
N GLY A 277 -10.21 -9.31 20.53
CA GLY A 277 -11.62 -8.99 20.75
C GLY A 277 -12.55 -9.70 19.77
N VAL A 278 -12.21 -9.72 18.48
CA VAL A 278 -12.99 -10.42 17.44
C VAL A 278 -12.95 -11.94 17.64
N LEU A 279 -11.79 -12.50 18.02
CA LEU A 279 -11.66 -13.91 18.35
C LEU A 279 -12.48 -14.29 19.59
N HIS A 280 -12.48 -13.44 20.62
CA HIS A 280 -13.22 -13.67 21.85
C HIS A 280 -14.74 -13.61 21.62
N ASP A 281 -15.23 -12.66 20.81
CA ASP A 281 -16.65 -12.61 20.41
C ASP A 281 -17.06 -13.86 19.60
N ARG A 282 -16.18 -14.33 18.70
CA ARG A 282 -16.40 -15.59 17.97
C ARG A 282 -16.42 -16.82 18.88
N ALA A 283 -15.53 -16.88 19.86
CA ALA A 283 -15.50 -17.98 20.84
C ALA A 283 -16.76 -18.00 21.71
N ARG A 284 -17.19 -16.84 22.21
CA ARG A 284 -18.41 -16.70 23.02
C ARG A 284 -19.67 -17.10 22.25
N ARG A 285 -19.74 -16.83 20.95
CA ARG A 285 -20.88 -17.26 20.11
C ARG A 285 -20.93 -18.77 19.86
N ARG A 286 -19.80 -19.48 20.01
CA ARG A 286 -19.75 -20.94 19.88
C ARG A 286 -20.10 -21.68 21.17
N SER A 287 -19.93 -21.06 22.33
CA SER A 287 -20.24 -21.65 23.64
C SER A 287 -21.70 -21.48 24.08
N VAL A 288 -22.57 -20.92 23.22
CA VAL A 288 -24.02 -20.74 23.47
C VAL A 288 -24.85 -21.67 22.57
N CYS A 289 -24.23 -22.75 22.08
CA CYS A 289 -24.90 -23.92 21.51
C CYS A 289 -24.52 -25.12 22.37
#